data_AF-A0A6P4JSW6-F1
#
_entry.id   AF-A0A6P4JSW6-F1
#
_cell.length_a   1.000
_cell.length_b   1.000
_cell.length_c   1.000
_cell.angle_alpha   90.00
_cell.angle_beta   90.00
_cell.angle_gamma   90.00
#
_symmetry.space_group_name_H-M   'P 1'
#
loop_
_entity.id
_entity.type
_entity.pdbx_description
1 polymer ?
#
loop_
_entity_poly.entity_id
_entity_poly.type
_entity_poly.pdbx_seq_one_letter_code
_entity_poly.pdbx_strand_id
1 'polypeptide(L)'
;MSFKFNEAISIVAEKLLETPKLKYETYSQDAAEISAKMDQELIKINSIYKGTVSNWDETVQFYKTEVPKLNLPFLRLKMPLRVEPERILIFSSDELQRFKLKLKTSVNYPIVDNGYLDGEKLTQIFIRDLNRVIDGISKITCSSGKMYKLCVINEIWHRVTFITIAAKEKDSEVDPSFSYEFRLLFNFTNSGWIPMA
;
A
#
# COMPACT_ATOMS: atom_id res chain seq x y z
N MET A 1 2.08 28.34 32.29
CA MET A 1 1.58 28.38 30.89
C MET A 1 1.26 27.00 30.31
N SER A 2 1.29 25.89 31.06
CA SER A 2 1.05 24.53 30.54
C SER A 2 -0.43 24.12 30.41
N PHE A 3 -1.34 24.71 31.19
CA PHE A 3 -2.77 24.35 31.20
C PHE A 3 -3.45 24.53 29.83
N LYS A 4 -3.15 25.62 29.12
CA LYS A 4 -3.75 25.92 27.79
C LYS A 4 -3.32 24.97 26.69
N PHE A 5 -2.12 24.39 26.78
CA PHE A 5 -1.60 23.46 25.76
C PHE A 5 -2.24 22.07 25.91
N ASN A 6 -2.37 21.59 27.15
CA ASN A 6 -3.02 20.31 27.43
C ASN A 6 -4.51 20.36 27.09
N GLU A 7 -5.21 21.46 27.40
CA GLU A 7 -6.60 21.66 26.95
C GLU A 7 -6.72 21.69 25.42
N ALA A 8 -5.80 22.37 24.74
CA ALA A 8 -5.79 22.39 23.28
C ALA A 8 -5.60 21.00 22.68
N ILE A 9 -4.73 20.16 23.26
CA ILE A 9 -4.56 18.76 22.83
C ILE A 9 -5.83 17.95 23.09
N SER A 10 -6.45 18.08 24.26
CA SER A 10 -7.69 17.36 24.56
C SER A 10 -8.83 17.75 23.62
N ILE A 11 -9.01 19.05 23.34
CA ILE A 11 -10.02 19.54 22.40
C ILE A 11 -9.75 19.02 20.98
N VAL A 12 -8.48 19.00 20.55
CA VAL A 12 -8.11 18.40 19.27
C VAL A 12 -8.45 16.91 19.29
N ALA A 13 -7.96 16.15 20.28
CA ALA A 13 -8.20 14.71 20.39
C ALA A 13 -9.70 14.34 20.44
N GLU A 14 -10.53 15.09 21.16
CA GLU A 14 -11.98 14.89 21.17
C GLU A 14 -12.60 15.12 19.79
N LYS A 15 -12.21 16.19 19.08
CA LYS A 15 -12.63 16.43 17.69
C LYS A 15 -12.11 15.39 16.72
N LEU A 16 -10.94 14.79 16.98
CA LEU A 16 -10.40 13.67 16.19
C LEU A 16 -11.20 12.37 16.42
N LEU A 17 -11.83 12.22 17.58
CA LEU A 17 -12.61 11.04 17.97
C LEU A 17 -14.10 11.15 17.61
N GLU A 18 -14.56 12.31 17.16
CA GLU A 18 -15.93 12.47 16.64
C GLU A 18 -16.15 11.52 15.45
N THR A 19 -17.26 10.77 15.52
CA THR A 19 -17.64 9.73 14.55
C THR A 19 -17.52 10.24 13.10
N PRO A 20 -16.97 9.43 12.17
CA PRO A 20 -16.92 9.83 10.76
C PRO A 20 -18.31 10.21 10.27
N LYS A 21 -18.46 11.41 9.68
CA LYS A 21 -19.73 11.84 9.05
C LYS A 21 -20.24 10.78 8.07
N LEU A 22 -21.56 10.64 7.94
CA LEU A 22 -22.27 9.69 7.03
C LEU A 22 -21.68 9.58 5.61
N LYS A 23 -21.19 10.69 5.05
CA LYS A 23 -20.52 10.72 3.74
C LYS A 23 -19.27 9.84 3.68
N TYR A 24 -18.52 9.73 4.78
CA TYR A 24 -17.36 8.86 4.90
C TYR A 24 -17.74 7.40 5.06
N GLU A 25 -18.85 7.08 5.74
CA GLU A 25 -19.33 5.69 5.85
C GLU A 25 -19.61 5.10 4.46
N THR A 26 -20.24 5.87 3.57
CA THR A 26 -20.44 5.45 2.17
C THR A 26 -19.11 5.22 1.45
N TYR A 27 -18.14 6.14 1.59
CA TYR A 27 -16.83 5.97 0.95
C TYR A 27 -16.01 4.82 1.55
N SER A 28 -16.16 4.53 2.84
CA SER A 28 -15.54 3.37 3.48
C SER A 28 -16.10 2.06 2.91
N GLN A 29 -17.41 1.99 2.69
CA GLN A 29 -18.04 0.85 2.02
C GLN A 29 -17.57 0.71 0.57
N ASP A 30 -17.58 1.81 -0.19
CA ASP A 30 -17.11 1.81 -1.58
C ASP A 30 -15.64 1.39 -1.69
N ALA A 31 -14.79 1.85 -0.76
CA ALA A 31 -13.39 1.44 -0.68
C ALA A 31 -13.26 -0.07 -0.38
N ALA A 32 -14.06 -0.63 0.52
CA ALA A 32 -14.04 -2.07 0.79
C ALA A 32 -14.43 -2.90 -0.46
N GLU A 33 -15.44 -2.47 -1.20
CA GLU A 33 -15.85 -3.10 -2.46
C GLU A 33 -14.75 -3.03 -3.53
N ILE A 34 -14.11 -1.86 -3.67
CA ILE A 34 -12.99 -1.66 -4.59
C ILE A 34 -11.80 -2.57 -4.22
N SER A 35 -11.44 -2.65 -2.93
CA SER A 35 -10.37 -3.53 -2.46
C SER A 35 -10.65 -5.00 -2.75
N ALA A 36 -11.88 -5.46 -2.46
CA ALA A 36 -12.28 -6.84 -2.77
C ALA A 36 -12.20 -7.12 -4.27
N LYS A 37 -12.58 -6.14 -5.11
CA LYS A 37 -12.47 -6.27 -6.57
C LYS A 37 -11.03 -6.32 -7.04
N MET A 38 -10.13 -5.49 -6.48
CA MET A 38 -8.70 -5.53 -6.78
C MET A 38 -8.09 -6.89 -6.42
N ASP A 39 -8.42 -7.47 -5.26
CA ASP A 39 -7.94 -8.79 -4.86
C ASP A 39 -8.43 -9.89 -5.82
N GLN A 40 -9.70 -9.84 -6.24
CA GLN A 40 -10.24 -10.78 -7.21
C GLN A 40 -9.52 -10.72 -8.57
N GLU A 41 -9.24 -9.53 -9.08
CA GLU A 41 -8.51 -9.38 -10.34
C GLU A 41 -7.03 -9.76 -10.20
N LEU A 42 -6.40 -9.48 -9.05
CA LEU A 42 -5.03 -9.89 -8.76
C LEU A 42 -4.88 -11.42 -8.75
N ILE A 43 -5.90 -12.15 -8.30
CA ILE A 43 -5.92 -13.62 -8.33
C ILE A 43 -5.96 -14.17 -9.77
N LYS A 44 -6.59 -13.45 -10.70
CA LYS A 44 -6.76 -13.89 -12.09
C LYS A 44 -5.50 -13.74 -12.93
N ILE A 45 -4.62 -12.80 -12.57
CA ILE A 45 -3.36 -12.61 -13.28
C ILE A 45 -2.28 -13.55 -12.74
N ASN A 46 -1.33 -13.92 -13.59
CA ASN A 46 -0.19 -14.74 -13.20
C ASN A 46 0.84 -13.92 -12.40
N SER A 47 0.45 -13.50 -11.20
CA SER A 47 1.24 -12.70 -10.28
C SER A 47 1.76 -13.53 -9.11
N ILE A 48 2.95 -13.22 -8.62
CA ILE A 48 3.50 -13.75 -7.36
C ILE A 48 2.77 -13.16 -6.13
N TYR A 49 1.97 -12.12 -6.31
CA TYR A 49 1.22 -11.42 -5.26
C TYR A 49 -0.24 -11.89 -5.13
N LYS A 50 -0.66 -12.90 -5.91
CA LYS A 50 -2.02 -13.44 -5.82
C LYS A 50 -2.31 -13.95 -4.40
N GLY A 51 -3.35 -13.39 -3.78
CA GLY A 51 -3.76 -13.75 -2.42
C GLY A 51 -2.77 -13.39 -1.31
N THR A 52 -1.82 -12.47 -1.54
CA THR A 52 -0.82 -12.09 -0.53
C THR A 52 -1.18 -10.83 0.26
N VAL A 53 -2.07 -9.99 -0.26
CA VAL A 53 -2.45 -8.71 0.36
C VAL A 53 -3.37 -8.93 1.56
N SER A 54 -3.24 -8.15 2.64
CA SER A 54 -4.03 -8.37 3.86
C SER A 54 -4.54 -7.16 4.64
N ASN A 55 -4.37 -5.91 4.17
CA ASN A 55 -4.76 -4.71 4.94
C ASN A 55 -5.04 -3.47 4.07
N TRP A 56 -5.80 -3.63 2.98
CA TRP A 56 -6.15 -2.50 2.11
C TRP A 56 -6.82 -1.34 2.87
N ASP A 57 -7.69 -1.64 3.84
CA ASP A 57 -8.44 -0.70 4.67
C ASP A 57 -7.53 0.27 5.46
N GLU A 58 -6.40 -0.23 5.96
CA GLU A 58 -5.41 0.59 6.66
C GLU A 58 -4.79 1.65 5.74
N THR A 59 -4.72 1.36 4.44
CA THR A 59 -4.10 2.22 3.41
C THR A 59 -5.00 3.33 2.86
N VAL A 60 -6.30 3.32 3.19
CA VAL A 60 -7.24 4.28 2.63
C VAL A 60 -7.08 5.67 3.24
N GLN A 61 -7.02 6.70 2.40
CA GLN A 61 -7.05 8.11 2.77
C GLN A 61 -8.28 8.78 2.16
N PHE A 62 -8.98 9.59 2.95
CA PHE A 62 -10.16 10.32 2.52
C PHE A 62 -9.86 11.82 2.52
N TYR A 63 -9.65 12.43 1.35
CA TYR A 63 -9.17 13.83 1.25
C TYR A 63 -10.14 14.91 1.75
N LYS A 64 -11.37 14.53 2.11
CA LYS A 64 -12.35 15.46 2.69
C LYS A 64 -12.44 15.34 4.21
N THR A 65 -11.80 14.35 4.84
CA THR A 65 -11.87 14.18 6.31
C THR A 65 -11.23 15.37 7.02
N GLU A 66 -11.84 15.76 8.13
CA GLU A 66 -11.35 16.88 8.97
C GLU A 66 -10.01 16.55 9.64
N VAL A 67 -9.60 15.29 9.58
CA VAL A 67 -8.37 14.76 10.15
C VAL A 67 -7.58 14.03 9.07
N PRO A 68 -6.37 14.49 8.72
CA PRO A 68 -5.46 13.71 7.91
C PRO A 68 -4.90 12.53 8.73
N LYS A 69 -4.77 11.34 8.14
CA LYS A 69 -3.99 10.28 8.79
C LYS A 69 -2.53 10.75 8.85
N LEU A 70 -1.98 10.85 10.05
CA LEU A 70 -0.62 11.36 10.28
C LEU A 70 0.48 10.36 9.86
N ASN A 71 0.13 9.11 9.55
CA ASN A 71 1.07 8.07 9.17
C ASN A 71 0.77 7.54 7.77
N LEU A 72 1.80 7.45 6.92
CA LEU A 72 1.79 6.73 5.66
C LEU A 72 1.86 5.22 5.95
N PRO A 73 0.76 4.47 5.72
CA PRO A 73 0.66 3.07 6.11
C PRO A 73 1.46 2.16 5.17
N PHE A 74 1.71 0.95 5.64
CA PHE A 74 2.32 -0.11 4.83
C PHE A 74 1.25 -1.07 4.33
N LEU A 75 1.25 -1.35 3.02
CA LEU A 75 0.52 -2.48 2.46
C LEU A 75 1.31 -3.76 2.73
N ARG A 76 0.66 -4.68 3.44
CA ARG A 76 1.24 -5.94 3.90
C ARG A 76 1.07 -7.02 2.84
N LEU A 77 2.20 -7.58 2.40
CA LEU A 77 2.28 -8.67 1.42
C LEU A 77 2.85 -9.92 2.08
N LYS A 78 2.00 -10.94 2.29
CA LYS A 78 2.38 -12.26 2.78
C LYS A 78 2.94 -13.11 1.65
N MET A 79 4.24 -13.00 1.42
CA MET A 79 4.93 -13.65 0.31
C MET A 79 5.05 -15.16 0.55
N PRO A 80 4.69 -16.01 -0.43
CA PRO A 80 4.79 -17.47 -0.33
C PRO A 80 6.22 -17.99 -0.55
N LEU A 81 7.22 -17.18 -0.22
CA LEU A 81 8.64 -17.45 -0.47
C LEU A 81 9.37 -17.70 0.86
N ARG A 82 10.42 -18.52 0.81
CA ARG A 82 11.32 -18.77 1.95
C ARG A 82 12.65 -18.06 1.72
N VAL A 83 13.11 -17.32 2.73
CA VAL A 83 14.32 -16.49 2.65
C VAL A 83 15.26 -16.76 3.81
N GLU A 84 16.55 -16.50 3.64
CA GLU A 84 17.49 -16.43 4.76
C GLU A 84 18.19 -15.09 4.79
N PRO A 85 18.22 -14.41 5.95
CA PRO A 85 19.00 -13.20 6.09
C PRO A 85 20.49 -13.54 6.02
N GLU A 86 21.19 -12.91 5.08
CA GLU A 86 22.64 -12.97 4.97
C GLU A 86 23.19 -11.56 5.16
N ARG A 87 24.10 -11.39 6.13
CA ARG A 87 24.77 -10.12 6.36
C ARG A 87 25.84 -9.95 5.29
N ILE A 88 25.68 -8.95 4.44
CA ILE A 88 26.66 -8.64 3.40
C ILE A 88 27.29 -7.29 3.72
N LEU A 89 28.62 -7.24 3.70
CA LEU A 89 29.36 -5.99 3.77
C LEU A 89 29.27 -5.32 2.39
N ILE A 90 28.36 -4.35 2.26
CA ILE A 90 28.30 -3.49 1.08
C ILE A 90 29.14 -2.25 1.41
N PHE A 91 30.32 -2.15 0.80
CA PHE A 91 31.14 -0.95 0.89
C PHE A 91 30.62 0.07 -0.14
N SER A 92 29.51 0.74 0.18
CA SER A 92 29.10 1.96 -0.50
C SER A 92 29.17 3.11 0.49
N SER A 93 29.57 4.29 0.03
CA SER A 93 30.01 5.44 0.84
C SER A 93 29.02 5.96 1.90
N ASP A 94 27.77 5.50 1.91
CA ASP A 94 26.70 5.99 2.80
C ASP A 94 25.92 4.89 3.55
N GLU A 95 26.33 3.62 3.50
CA GLU A 95 25.49 2.54 4.05
C GLU A 95 26.23 1.62 5.02
N LEU A 96 25.82 1.71 6.29
CA LEU A 96 26.03 0.66 7.29
C LEU A 96 25.46 -0.67 6.75
N GLN A 97 26.19 -1.75 7.01
CA GLN A 97 25.86 -3.15 6.69
C GLN A 97 24.38 -3.40 6.40
N ARG A 98 24.09 -3.77 5.14
CA ARG A 98 22.74 -4.18 4.74
C ARG A 98 22.62 -5.69 4.83
N PHE A 99 21.52 -6.15 5.42
CA PHE A 99 21.11 -7.54 5.29
C PHE A 99 20.48 -7.73 3.92
N LYS A 100 20.99 -8.68 3.13
CA LYS A 100 20.28 -9.16 1.93
C LYS A 100 19.53 -10.43 2.29
N LEU A 101 18.40 -10.66 1.63
CA LEU A 101 17.60 -11.86 1.81
C LEU A 101 17.92 -12.84 0.69
N LYS A 102 18.60 -13.94 1.02
CA LYS A 102 18.87 -15.01 0.05
C LYS A 102 17.60 -15.83 -0.14
N LEU A 103 17.17 -16.03 -1.38
CA LEU A 103 15.97 -16.81 -1.65
C LEU A 103 16.30 -18.32 -1.61
N LYS A 104 15.61 -19.07 -0.75
CA LYS A 104 15.73 -20.54 -0.69
C LYS A 104 14.73 -21.20 -1.62
N THR A 105 15.09 -21.30 -2.89
CA THR A 105 14.26 -21.97 -3.89
C THR A 105 15.13 -22.62 -4.97
N SER A 106 14.62 -23.67 -5.60
CA SER A 106 15.16 -24.25 -6.83
C SER A 106 14.62 -23.57 -8.10
N VAL A 107 13.66 -22.66 -7.95
CA VAL A 107 13.00 -21.95 -9.06
C VAL A 107 13.64 -20.59 -9.28
N ASN A 108 14.08 -20.30 -10.51
CA ASN A 108 14.53 -18.96 -10.86
C ASN A 108 13.35 -17.99 -10.92
N TYR A 109 13.34 -17.02 -10.00
CA TYR A 109 12.38 -15.93 -10.03
C TYR A 109 13.03 -14.65 -10.58
N PRO A 110 12.32 -13.83 -11.39
CA PRO A 110 12.84 -12.55 -11.90
C PRO A 110 13.23 -11.53 -10.82
N ILE A 111 12.70 -11.71 -9.61
CA ILE A 111 12.96 -10.90 -8.41
C ILE A 111 14.28 -11.26 -7.70
N VAL A 112 15.05 -12.20 -8.26
CA VAL A 112 16.32 -12.66 -7.71
C VAL A 112 17.47 -12.12 -8.55
N ASP A 113 18.42 -11.47 -7.90
CA ASP A 113 19.71 -11.10 -8.48
C ASP A 113 20.84 -11.75 -7.67
N ASN A 114 21.68 -12.53 -8.35
CA ASN A 114 22.78 -13.28 -7.73
C ASN A 114 22.37 -14.13 -6.50
N GLY A 115 21.16 -14.70 -6.52
CA GLY A 115 20.61 -15.51 -5.42
C GLY A 115 19.93 -14.72 -4.29
N TYR A 116 19.96 -13.39 -4.35
CA TYR A 116 19.33 -12.49 -3.37
C TYR A 116 18.06 -11.87 -3.92
N LEU A 117 17.08 -11.68 -3.06
CA LEU A 117 15.89 -10.89 -3.38
C LEU A 117 16.26 -9.43 -3.60
N ASP A 118 15.67 -8.87 -4.65
CA ASP A 118 15.79 -7.47 -5.03
C ASP A 118 14.46 -6.75 -4.71
N GLY A 119 14.51 -5.86 -3.71
CA GLY A 119 13.36 -5.10 -3.22
C GLY A 119 12.78 -4.16 -4.27
N GLU A 120 13.62 -3.58 -5.10
CA GLU A 120 13.21 -2.68 -6.18
C GLU A 120 12.47 -3.48 -7.26
N LYS A 121 13.01 -4.62 -7.68
CA LYS A 121 12.33 -5.51 -8.64
C LYS A 121 11.01 -6.04 -8.12
N LEU A 122 10.93 -6.40 -6.83
CA LEU A 122 9.67 -6.76 -6.19
C LEU A 122 8.66 -5.62 -6.32
N THR A 123 9.05 -4.40 -5.93
CA THR A 123 8.16 -3.24 -5.98
C THR A 123 7.71 -2.91 -7.40
N GLN A 124 8.61 -2.94 -8.38
CA GLN A 124 8.29 -2.67 -9.79
C GLN A 124 7.33 -3.71 -10.37
N ILE A 125 7.51 -5.00 -10.07
CA ILE A 125 6.59 -6.06 -10.52
C ILE A 125 5.23 -5.88 -9.89
N PHE A 126 5.17 -5.52 -8.59
CA PHE A 126 3.89 -5.23 -7.93
C PHE A 126 3.16 -4.07 -8.60
N ILE A 127 3.84 -2.94 -8.87
CA ILE A 127 3.23 -1.79 -9.56
C ILE A 127 2.73 -2.17 -10.95
N ARG A 128 3.49 -2.97 -11.70
CA ARG A 128 3.06 -3.44 -13.03
C ARG A 128 1.81 -4.32 -12.95
N ASP A 129 1.79 -5.26 -12.00
CA ASP A 129 0.64 -6.15 -11.81
C ASP A 129 -0.59 -5.36 -11.32
N LEU A 130 -0.39 -4.35 -10.48
CA LEU A 130 -1.43 -3.43 -10.05
C LEU A 130 -2.01 -2.63 -11.21
N ASN A 131 -1.17 -2.08 -12.10
CA ASN A 131 -1.66 -1.40 -13.31
C ASN A 131 -2.53 -2.32 -14.17
N ARG A 132 -2.12 -3.58 -14.37
CA ARG A 132 -2.92 -4.59 -15.10
C ARG A 132 -4.26 -4.87 -14.43
N VAL A 133 -4.28 -4.96 -13.10
CA VAL A 133 -5.50 -5.12 -12.31
C VAL A 133 -6.43 -3.93 -12.53
N ILE A 134 -5.91 -2.71 -12.40
CA ILE A 134 -6.69 -1.48 -12.55
C ILE A 134 -7.22 -1.32 -13.98
N ASP A 135 -6.41 -1.62 -14.99
CA ASP A 135 -6.84 -1.62 -16.39
C ASP A 135 -7.94 -2.65 -16.66
N GLY A 136 -7.84 -3.83 -16.04
CA GLY A 136 -8.85 -4.88 -16.11
C GLY A 136 -10.17 -4.52 -15.43
N ILE A 137 -10.14 -3.71 -14.37
CA ILE A 137 -11.34 -3.15 -13.73
C ILE A 137 -11.96 -2.07 -14.61
N SER A 138 -11.14 -1.16 -15.16
CA SER A 138 -11.53 0.02 -15.95
C SER A 138 -12.43 1.03 -15.22
N LYS A 139 -13.63 0.61 -14.84
CA LYS A 139 -14.62 1.36 -14.04
C LYS A 139 -15.35 0.42 -13.09
N ILE A 140 -15.63 0.90 -11.89
CA ILE A 140 -16.38 0.15 -10.88
C ILE A 140 -17.57 0.96 -10.42
N THR A 141 -18.73 0.32 -10.40
CA THR A 141 -19.95 0.87 -9.78
C THR A 141 -20.14 0.15 -8.46
N CYS A 142 -20.07 0.89 -7.37
CA CYS A 142 -20.24 0.33 -6.03
C CYS A 142 -21.72 0.27 -5.65
N SER A 143 -22.06 -0.46 -4.59
CA SER A 143 -23.45 -0.61 -4.12
C SER A 143 -24.10 0.70 -3.69
N SER A 144 -23.31 1.72 -3.36
CA SER A 144 -23.77 3.10 -3.14
C SER A 144 -24.33 3.79 -4.40
N GLY A 145 -24.17 3.18 -5.58
CA GLY A 145 -24.52 3.75 -6.88
C GLY A 145 -23.44 4.66 -7.47
N LYS A 146 -22.36 4.95 -6.75
CA LYS A 146 -21.24 5.75 -7.26
C LYS A 146 -20.38 4.96 -8.21
N MET A 147 -19.85 5.66 -9.22
CA MET A 147 -18.94 5.09 -10.21
C MET A 147 -17.56 5.71 -10.09
N TYR A 148 -16.55 4.84 -9.96
CA TYR A 148 -15.17 5.24 -9.81
C TYR A 148 -14.32 4.82 -11.00
N LYS A 149 -13.41 5.71 -11.41
CA LYS A 149 -12.24 5.39 -12.21
C LYS A 149 -11.03 5.36 -11.28
N LEU A 150 -10.26 4.29 -11.36
CA LEU A 150 -9.05 4.13 -10.56
C LEU A 150 -7.82 4.53 -11.39
N CYS A 151 -6.81 5.10 -10.75
CA CYS A 151 -5.50 5.33 -11.36
C CYS A 151 -4.37 5.06 -10.38
N VAL A 152 -3.32 4.39 -10.86
CA VAL A 152 -2.09 4.16 -10.10
C VAL A 152 -1.13 5.32 -10.35
N ILE A 153 -0.57 5.85 -9.28
CA ILE A 153 0.49 6.86 -9.27
C ILE A 153 1.60 6.31 -8.38
N ASN A 154 2.86 6.46 -8.79
CA ASN A 154 3.97 6.11 -7.94
C ASN A 154 5.05 7.19 -8.01
N GLU A 155 5.65 7.48 -6.87
CA GLU A 155 6.69 8.49 -6.71
C GLU A 155 7.87 7.88 -5.98
N ILE A 156 9.08 8.27 -6.37
CA ILE A 156 10.31 7.82 -5.72
C ILE A 156 10.89 9.01 -4.96
N TRP A 157 10.98 8.89 -3.64
CA TRP A 157 11.58 9.90 -2.79
C TRP A 157 12.60 9.26 -1.86
N HIS A 158 13.84 9.76 -1.87
CA HIS A 158 14.96 9.21 -1.09
C HIS A 158 15.14 7.68 -1.21
N ARG A 159 15.04 7.14 -2.45
CA ARG A 159 15.11 5.70 -2.75
C ARG A 159 13.97 4.86 -2.16
N VAL A 160 12.87 5.49 -1.76
CA VAL A 160 11.65 4.81 -1.30
C VAL A 160 10.54 5.06 -2.32
N THR A 161 9.87 4.00 -2.73
CA THR A 161 8.73 4.09 -3.64
C THR A 161 7.43 4.24 -2.85
N PHE A 162 6.71 5.33 -3.10
CA PHE A 162 5.36 5.59 -2.60
C PHE A 162 4.36 5.24 -3.69
N ILE A 163 3.30 4.52 -3.34
CA ILE A 163 2.28 4.06 -4.28
C ILE A 163 0.94 4.62 -3.85
N THR A 164 0.23 5.24 -4.80
CA THR A 164 -1.10 5.79 -4.61
C THR A 164 -2.06 5.19 -5.64
N ILE A 165 -3.18 4.66 -5.20
CA ILE A 165 -4.32 4.30 -6.05
C ILE A 165 -5.41 5.32 -5.80
N ALA A 166 -5.64 6.24 -6.73
CA ALA A 166 -6.65 7.27 -6.56
C ALA A 166 -8.00 6.82 -7.13
N ALA A 167 -9.08 6.96 -6.35
CA ALA A 167 -10.44 6.67 -6.77
C ALA A 167 -11.16 7.97 -7.12
N LYS A 168 -11.37 8.20 -8.41
CA LYS A 168 -12.01 9.43 -8.93
C LYS A 168 -13.44 9.14 -9.34
N GLU A 169 -14.39 9.87 -8.77
CA GLU A 169 -15.78 9.84 -9.24
C GLU A 169 -15.88 10.48 -10.62
N LYS A 170 -16.68 9.89 -11.51
CA LYS A 170 -16.79 10.30 -12.92
C LYS A 170 -17.14 11.78 -13.12
N ASP A 171 -17.87 12.38 -12.16
CA ASP A 171 -18.37 13.76 -12.25
C ASP A 171 -17.51 14.77 -11.47
N SER A 172 -16.36 14.35 -10.92
CA SER A 172 -15.45 15.21 -10.16
C SER A 172 -14.07 15.24 -10.82
N GLU A 173 -13.78 16.31 -11.56
CA GLU A 173 -12.49 16.48 -12.25
C GLU A 173 -11.36 17.01 -11.35
N VAL A 174 -11.67 17.51 -10.15
CA VAL A 174 -10.71 18.31 -9.37
C VAL A 174 -9.89 17.47 -8.40
N ASP A 175 -10.51 16.57 -7.62
CA ASP A 175 -9.80 15.78 -6.60
C ASP A 175 -10.36 14.35 -6.47
N PRO A 176 -9.51 13.33 -6.19
CA PRO A 176 -9.99 12.00 -5.86
C PRO A 176 -10.89 12.02 -4.62
N SER A 177 -11.95 11.22 -4.63
CA SER A 177 -12.86 11.11 -3.48
C SER A 177 -12.17 10.44 -2.29
N PHE A 178 -11.31 9.47 -2.59
CA PHE A 178 -10.38 8.83 -1.67
C PHE A 178 -9.25 8.18 -2.45
N SER A 179 -8.23 7.72 -1.75
CA SER A 179 -7.11 6.98 -2.32
C SER A 179 -6.67 5.85 -1.40
N TYR A 180 -5.87 4.94 -1.94
CA TYR A 180 -5.04 4.03 -1.16
C TYR A 180 -3.62 4.56 -1.27
N GLU A 181 -3.01 4.94 -0.16
CA GLU A 181 -1.63 5.45 -0.13
C GLU A 181 -0.78 4.55 0.74
N PHE A 182 0.31 4.00 0.19
CA PHE A 182 1.10 3.03 0.93
C PHE A 182 2.53 2.87 0.43
N ARG A 183 3.33 2.24 1.29
CA ARG A 183 4.60 1.58 0.96
C ARG A 183 4.43 0.07 1.08
N LEU A 184 5.28 -0.71 0.42
CA LEU A 184 5.21 -2.16 0.51
C LEU A 184 5.96 -2.68 1.74
N LEU A 185 5.35 -3.64 2.44
CA LEU A 185 5.98 -4.39 3.52
C LEU A 185 5.79 -5.88 3.26
N PHE A 186 6.91 -6.60 3.16
CA PHE A 186 6.90 -8.02 2.80
C PHE A 186 7.05 -8.88 4.05
N ASN A 187 6.29 -9.96 4.13
CA ASN A 187 6.48 -11.01 5.13
C ASN A 187 6.68 -12.33 4.42
N PHE A 188 7.83 -12.96 4.62
CA PHE A 188 8.17 -14.24 4.01
C PHE A 188 7.83 -15.37 4.97
N THR A 189 7.48 -16.53 4.44
CA THR A 189 6.95 -17.67 5.21
C THR A 189 7.80 -18.14 6.40
N ASN A 190 9.09 -17.80 6.43
CA ASN A 190 10.03 -18.13 7.50
C ASN A 190 10.78 -16.90 8.08
N SER A 191 10.30 -15.69 7.81
CA SER A 191 10.82 -14.45 8.40
C SER A 191 9.68 -13.60 8.96
N GLY A 192 9.99 -12.60 9.78
CA GLY A 192 9.00 -11.58 10.15
C GLY A 192 8.67 -10.63 8.98
N TRP A 193 7.97 -9.53 9.29
CA TRP A 193 7.78 -8.41 8.37
C TRP A 193 9.09 -7.65 8.13
N ILE A 194 9.46 -7.45 6.88
CA ILE A 194 10.69 -6.79 6.45
C ILE A 194 10.34 -5.71 5.42
N PRO A 195 10.66 -4.44 5.69
CA PRO A 195 10.63 -3.40 4.68
C PRO A 195 11.82 -3.63 3.74
N MET A 196 11.57 -3.68 2.44
CA MET A 196 12.64 -3.66 1.44
C MET A 196 12.63 -2.31 0.76
N ALA A 197 13.82 -1.71 0.64
CA ALA A 197 14.03 -0.46 -0.09
C ALA A 197 13.77 -0.67 -1.60
#